data_AF-A0A515D5E6-F1
#
_entry.id   AF-A0A515D5E6-F1
#
_cell.length_a   1.000
_cell.length_b   1.000
_cell.length_c   1.000
_cell.angle_alpha   90.00
_cell.angle_beta   90.00
_cell.angle_gamma   90.00
#
_symmetry.space_group_name_H-M   'P 1'
#
loop_
_entity.id
_entity.type
_entity.pdbx_description
1 polymer ?
#
loop_
_entity_poly.entity_id
_entity_poly.type
_entity_poly.pdbx_seq_one_letter_code
_entity_poly.pdbx_strand_id
1 'polypeptide(L)'
;MKQSINTAAKGSPDDWDVKACLFVTQEIGRFSVKFSAPCIGGTVNLNCSHITNACNPFDAVARFERETRAKGCTVYAVEQLEPVRPVCLSTTGYRVVQHGFIWLCLDTGVFVDVSEDGRMRRGDDGCQLPYYGTLARI
;
A
#
# COMPACT_ATOMS: atom_id res chain seq x y z
N MET A 1 5.96 -33.09 -42.91
CA MET A 1 5.41 -31.72 -43.05
C MET A 1 3.99 -31.74 -42.47
N LYS A 2 3.55 -30.94 -41.51
CA LYS A 2 4.10 -29.86 -40.67
C LYS A 2 3.59 -30.15 -39.24
N GLN A 3 4.45 -30.20 -38.23
CA GLN A 3 4.01 -30.14 -36.84
C GLN A 3 3.79 -28.66 -36.49
N SER A 4 2.55 -28.29 -36.21
CA SER A 4 2.19 -26.98 -35.66
C SER A 4 2.63 -26.94 -34.19
N ILE A 5 3.71 -26.22 -33.93
CA ILE A 5 4.16 -25.88 -32.58
C ILE A 5 3.17 -24.84 -32.05
N ASN A 6 2.13 -25.29 -31.34
CA ASN A 6 1.30 -24.40 -30.54
C ASN A 6 2.07 -24.08 -29.25
N THR A 7 2.99 -23.11 -29.37
CA THR A 7 3.53 -22.42 -28.20
C THR A 7 2.43 -21.51 -27.66
N ALA A 8 1.49 -22.09 -26.90
CA ALA A 8 0.60 -21.29 -26.07
C ALA A 8 1.50 -20.58 -25.05
N ALA A 9 1.56 -19.26 -25.17
CA ALA A 9 2.32 -18.39 -24.30
C ALA A 9 1.99 -18.72 -22.84
N LYS A 10 3.05 -18.99 -22.06
CA LYS A 10 2.95 -19.02 -20.60
C LYS A 10 2.30 -17.71 -20.16
N GLY A 11 1.13 -17.80 -19.53
CA GLY A 11 0.49 -16.65 -18.89
C GLY A 11 1.49 -15.92 -18.01
N SER A 12 1.52 -14.60 -18.17
CA SER A 12 2.24 -13.68 -17.29
C SER A 12 1.71 -13.85 -15.86
N PRO A 13 2.56 -13.81 -14.82
CA PRO A 13 2.07 -13.73 -13.43
C PRO A 13 1.29 -12.45 -13.11
N ASP A 14 1.28 -11.48 -14.04
CA ASP A 14 0.67 -10.15 -13.88
C ASP A 14 -0.57 -9.98 -14.76
N ASP A 15 -1.48 -10.96 -14.81
CA ASP A 15 -2.82 -10.72 -15.36
C ASP A 15 -3.61 -9.84 -14.37
N TRP A 16 -3.45 -8.53 -14.53
CA TRP A 16 -4.30 -7.51 -13.94
C TRP A 16 -5.73 -7.76 -14.42
N ASP A 17 -6.59 -8.22 -13.52
CA ASP A 17 -7.99 -8.51 -13.82
C ASP A 17 -8.72 -7.19 -14.17
N VAL A 18 -9.68 -7.27 -15.10
CA VAL A 18 -10.26 -6.15 -15.89
C VAL A 18 -10.83 -5.01 -15.03
N LYS A 19 -11.12 -5.26 -13.75
CA LYS A 19 -11.66 -4.27 -12.82
C LYS A 19 -10.59 -3.35 -12.19
N ALA A 20 -9.35 -3.81 -11.98
CA ALA A 20 -8.30 -2.97 -11.43
C ALA A 20 -7.91 -1.85 -12.41
N CYS A 21 -7.97 -2.15 -13.71
CA CYS A 21 -7.76 -1.19 -14.79
C CYS A 21 -8.79 -0.05 -14.84
N LEU A 22 -9.88 -0.12 -14.06
CA LEU A 22 -10.89 0.95 -13.99
C LEU A 22 -10.52 2.05 -12.98
N PHE A 23 -9.53 1.82 -12.13
CA PHE A 23 -9.23 2.67 -10.99
C PHE A 23 -7.80 3.18 -11.02
N VAL A 24 -7.61 4.39 -10.48
CA VAL A 24 -6.30 5.03 -10.40
C VAL A 24 -5.40 4.23 -9.46
N THR A 25 -4.26 3.80 -9.99
CA THR A 25 -3.21 3.14 -9.21
C THR A 25 -2.08 4.09 -8.88
N GLN A 26 -1.39 3.81 -7.78
CA GLN A 26 -0.16 4.46 -7.37
C GLN A 26 0.85 3.41 -6.94
N GLU A 27 2.12 3.61 -7.29
CA GLU A 27 3.23 2.79 -6.81
C GLU A 27 3.49 3.09 -5.34
N ILE A 28 3.06 2.21 -4.43
CA ILE A 28 3.17 2.41 -2.99
C ILE A 28 3.69 1.12 -2.34
N GLY A 29 4.76 1.27 -1.56
CA GLY A 29 5.26 0.25 -0.63
C GLY A 29 5.07 0.70 0.82
N ARG A 30 5.52 -0.13 1.76
CA ARG A 30 5.52 0.19 3.19
C ARG A 30 6.95 0.25 3.69
N PHE A 31 7.31 1.34 4.34
CA PHE A 31 8.68 1.62 4.77
C PHE A 31 8.72 1.88 6.27
N SER A 32 9.79 1.41 6.92
CA SER A 32 10.15 1.72 8.29
C SER A 32 11.28 2.74 8.27
N VAL A 33 10.99 3.98 8.67
CA VAL A 33 11.98 5.04 8.84
C VAL A 33 12.54 4.92 10.25
N LYS A 34 13.81 4.59 10.39
CA LYS A 34 14.51 4.49 11.66
C LYS A 34 15.26 5.78 11.96
N PHE A 35 15.02 6.34 13.14
CA PHE A 35 15.54 7.64 13.53
C PHE A 35 15.94 7.68 14.99
N SER A 36 16.87 8.56 15.33
CA SER A 36 17.18 8.91 16.70
C SER A 36 16.42 10.18 17.10
N ALA A 37 15.85 10.20 18.30
CA ALA A 37 15.14 11.35 18.84
C ALA A 37 15.60 11.66 20.27
N PRO A 38 15.70 12.94 20.66
CA PRO A 38 16.05 13.29 22.02
C PRO A 38 14.92 12.92 22.99
N CYS A 39 15.27 12.27 24.11
CA CYS A 39 14.36 12.12 25.24
C CYS A 39 13.90 13.50 25.75
N ILE A 40 12.68 13.55 26.30
CA ILE A 40 12.24 14.69 27.10
C ILE A 40 13.22 14.86 28.27
N GLY A 41 13.94 15.98 28.31
CA GLY A 41 15.03 16.23 29.26
C GLY A 41 16.45 16.20 28.66
N GLY A 42 16.61 15.82 27.39
CA GLY A 42 17.80 16.11 26.56
C GLY A 42 19.06 15.29 26.82
N THR A 43 19.07 14.39 27.80
CA THR A 43 20.28 13.68 28.23
C THR A 43 20.58 12.41 27.42
N VAL A 44 19.60 11.85 26.69
CA VAL A 44 19.73 10.59 25.96
C VAL A 44 18.98 10.68 24.63
N ASN A 45 19.55 10.09 23.58
CA ASN A 45 18.84 9.85 22.31
C ASN A 45 18.28 8.43 22.30
N LEU A 46 17.01 8.29 21.90
CA LEU A 46 16.35 7.00 21.70
C LEU A 46 16.36 6.64 20.23
N ASN A 47 16.55 5.35 19.95
CA ASN A 47 16.32 4.79 18.62
C ASN A 47 14.84 4.43 18.47
N CYS A 48 14.22 4.97 17.44
CA CYS A 48 12.80 4.84 17.16
C CYS A 48 12.59 4.39 15.70
N SER A 49 11.39 3.89 15.41
CA SER A 49 10.96 3.62 14.05
C SER A 49 9.55 4.17 13.80
N HIS A 50 9.32 4.64 12.58
CA HIS A 50 8.01 5.10 12.10
C HIS A 50 7.67 4.36 10.81
N ILE A 51 6.47 3.79 10.75
CA ILE A 51 6.01 3.07 9.57
C ILE A 51 5.13 4.00 8.72
N THR A 52 5.49 4.17 7.45
CA THR A 52 4.74 5.00 6.51
C THR A 52 4.61 4.33 5.14
N ASN A 53 3.58 4.74 4.39
CA ASN A 53 3.33 4.31 3.03
C ASN A 53 3.96 5.32 2.07
N ALA A 54 4.83 4.85 1.17
CA ALA A 54 5.61 5.71 0.28
C ALA A 54 5.93 5.02 -1.05
N CYS A 55 6.26 5.79 -2.09
CA CYS A 55 6.63 5.23 -3.39
C CYS A 55 8.11 4.83 -3.49
N ASN A 56 8.95 5.34 -2.60
CA ASN A 56 10.38 5.03 -2.50
C ASN A 56 10.93 5.48 -1.13
N PRO A 57 12.19 5.15 -0.79
CA PRO A 57 12.79 5.54 0.49
C PRO A 57 12.85 7.06 0.75
N PHE A 58 13.06 7.89 -0.27
CA PHE A 58 13.11 9.35 -0.10
C PHE A 58 11.73 9.94 0.20
N ASP A 59 10.70 9.46 -0.49
CA ASP A 59 9.30 9.80 -0.18
C ASP A 59 8.93 9.34 1.24
N ALA A 60 9.43 8.18 1.70
CA ALA A 60 9.20 7.71 3.06
C ALA A 60 9.77 8.68 4.12
N VAL A 61 10.97 9.23 3.89
CA VAL A 61 11.58 10.22 4.79
C VAL A 61 10.77 11.52 4.78
N ALA A 62 10.43 12.04 3.60
CA ALA A 62 9.65 13.28 3.48
C ALA A 62 8.26 13.15 4.15
N ARG A 63 7.61 11.99 4.01
CA ARG A 63 6.34 11.68 4.67
C ARG A 63 6.50 11.57 6.18
N PHE A 64 7.54 10.88 6.65
CA PHE A 64 7.87 10.80 8.08
C PHE A 64 8.01 12.21 8.69
N GLU A 65 8.78 13.10 8.05
CA GLU A 65 8.96 14.47 8.54
C GLU A 65 7.63 15.24 8.61
N ARG A 66 6.79 15.09 7.59
CA ARG A 66 5.47 15.73 7.51
C ARG A 66 4.49 15.19 8.56
N GLU A 67 4.44 13.87 8.74
CA GLU A 67 3.48 13.18 9.61
C GLU A 67 3.82 13.37 11.09
N THR A 68 5.11 13.29 11.44
CA THR A 68 5.56 13.30 12.84
C THR A 68 6.00 14.67 13.32
N ARG A 69 6.24 15.63 12.40
CA ARG A 69 6.86 16.92 12.70
C ARG A 69 8.19 16.75 13.46
N ALA A 70 8.97 15.73 13.10
CA ALA A 70 10.19 15.28 13.77
C ALA A 70 11.32 16.35 13.76
N LYS A 71 11.18 17.39 14.59
CA LYS A 71 12.22 18.39 14.82
C LYS A 71 13.33 17.80 15.70
N GLY A 72 14.58 17.96 15.27
CA GLY A 72 15.75 17.52 16.03
C GLY A 72 15.96 16.00 16.04
N CYS A 73 15.21 15.25 15.22
CA CYS A 73 15.47 13.84 14.99
C CYS A 73 16.52 13.65 13.90
N THR A 74 17.28 12.56 13.96
CA THR A 74 18.22 12.17 12.89
C THR A 74 17.79 10.82 12.32
N VAL A 75 17.38 10.79 11.05
CA VAL A 75 17.11 9.53 10.34
C VAL A 75 18.44 8.85 10.02
N TYR A 76 18.56 7.57 10.37
CA TYR A 76 19.80 6.80 10.14
C TYR A 76 19.60 5.56 9.25
N ALA A 77 18.37 5.10 9.05
CA ALA A 77 18.07 4.03 8.11
C ALA A 77 16.61 4.10 7.61
N VAL A 78 16.38 3.60 6.41
CA VAL A 78 15.04 3.40 5.85
C VAL A 78 14.97 1.98 5.31
N GLU A 79 14.06 1.19 5.84
CA GLU A 79 13.89 -0.22 5.48
C GLU A 79 12.56 -0.44 4.78
N GLN A 80 12.57 -1.16 3.66
CA GLN A 80 11.36 -1.57 2.96
C GLN A 80 10.76 -2.79 3.66
N LEU A 81 9.56 -2.65 4.21
CA LEU A 81 8.80 -3.72 4.87
C LEU A 81 7.92 -4.48 3.87
N GLU A 82 7.25 -3.74 2.99
CA GLU A 82 6.43 -4.30 1.90
C GLU A 82 6.91 -3.68 0.59
N PRO A 83 7.01 -4.48 -0.50
CA PRO A 83 7.49 -3.98 -1.77
C PRO A 83 6.56 -2.95 -2.37
N VAL A 84 7.18 -1.96 -3.02
CA VAL A 84 6.48 -1.00 -3.88
C VAL A 84 5.82 -1.78 -5.00
N ARG A 85 4.52 -1.59 -5.13
CA ARG A 85 3.69 -2.19 -6.16
C ARG A 85 2.54 -1.23 -6.50
N PRO A 86 1.89 -1.39 -7.66
CA PRO A 86 0.70 -0.61 -7.95
C PRO A 86 -0.43 -1.01 -7.00
N VAL A 87 -1.01 -0.03 -6.31
CA VAL A 87 -2.16 -0.19 -5.42
C VAL A 87 -3.22 0.86 -5.74
N CYS A 88 -4.49 0.53 -5.55
CA CYS A 88 -5.56 1.52 -5.51
C CYS A 88 -5.60 2.13 -4.10
N LEU A 89 -5.56 3.46 -4.01
CA LEU A 89 -5.69 4.16 -2.73
C LEU A 89 -7.12 4.64 -2.54
N SER A 90 -7.75 4.24 -1.44
CA SER A 90 -9.09 4.72 -1.13
C SER A 90 -9.10 6.17 -0.66
N THR A 91 -10.26 6.82 -0.73
CA THR A 91 -10.46 8.18 -0.20
C THR A 91 -10.16 8.30 1.30
N THR A 92 -10.14 7.19 2.03
CA THR A 92 -9.79 7.15 3.46
C THR A 92 -8.37 6.63 3.70
N GLY A 93 -7.58 6.43 2.65
CA GLY A 93 -6.16 6.08 2.72
C GLY A 93 -5.85 4.58 2.78
N TYR A 94 -6.84 3.68 2.60
CA TYR A 94 -6.58 2.24 2.55
C TYR A 94 -5.97 1.85 1.20
N ARG A 95 -4.94 1.00 1.26
CA ARG A 95 -4.29 0.40 0.10
C ARG A 95 -5.01 -0.88 -0.26
N VAL A 96 -5.51 -0.95 -1.50
CA VAL A 96 -6.26 -2.09 -2.00
C VAL A 96 -5.60 -2.63 -3.25
N VAL A 97 -5.43 -3.94 -3.32
CA VAL A 97 -4.91 -4.66 -4.49
C VAL A 97 -5.93 -5.69 -4.94
N GLN A 98 -6.02 -5.88 -6.26
CA GLN A 98 -6.80 -6.95 -6.83
C GLN A 98 -5.90 -8.14 -7.12
N HIS A 99 -6.31 -9.32 -6.66
CA HIS A 99 -5.69 -10.60 -6.98
C HIS A 99 -6.75 -11.51 -7.60
N GLY A 100 -6.76 -11.60 -8.93
CA GLY A 100 -7.84 -12.24 -9.69
C GLY A 100 -9.19 -11.56 -9.39
N PHE A 101 -10.22 -12.33 -9.08
CA PHE A 101 -11.56 -11.79 -8.81
C PHE A 101 -11.72 -11.19 -7.39
N ILE A 102 -10.69 -11.27 -6.55
CA ILE A 102 -10.76 -10.87 -5.13
C ILE A 102 -9.97 -9.57 -4.91
N TRP A 103 -10.53 -8.66 -4.12
CA TRP A 103 -9.82 -7.48 -3.66
C TRP A 103 -9.40 -7.64 -2.20
N LEU A 104 -8.15 -7.28 -1.91
CA LEU A 104 -7.55 -7.35 -0.59
C LEU A 104 -7.14 -5.95 -0.14
N CYS A 105 -7.58 -5.55 1.05
CA CYS A 105 -7.02 -4.39 1.74
C CYS A 105 -5.72 -4.80 2.43
N LEU A 106 -4.59 -4.22 2.01
CA LEU A 106 -3.27 -4.54 2.56
C LEU A 106 -3.11 -4.09 4.01
N ASP A 107 -3.82 -3.05 4.43
CA ASP A 107 -3.67 -2.48 5.77
C ASP A 107 -4.45 -3.25 6.84
N THR A 108 -5.57 -3.87 6.47
CA THR A 108 -6.41 -4.67 7.39
C THR A 108 -6.30 -6.17 7.17
N GLY A 109 -5.77 -6.62 6.02
CA GLY A 109 -5.77 -8.02 5.61
C GLY A 109 -7.15 -8.55 5.22
N VAL A 110 -8.14 -7.68 5.09
CA VAL A 110 -9.55 -8.06 4.85
C VAL A 110 -9.88 -8.03 3.37
N PHE A 111 -10.64 -9.02 2.93
CA PHE A 111 -11.23 -9.04 1.59
C PHE A 111 -12.39 -8.05 1.48
N VAL A 112 -12.39 -7.29 0.40
CA VAL A 112 -13.40 -6.26 0.13
C VAL A 112 -14.08 -6.53 -1.20
N ASP A 113 -15.36 -6.19 -1.28
CA ASP A 113 -16.09 -6.11 -2.54
C ASP A 113 -15.96 -4.69 -3.07
N VAL A 114 -15.42 -4.56 -4.29
CA VAL A 114 -15.29 -3.29 -4.99
C VAL A 114 -16.30 -3.26 -6.13
N SER A 115 -17.26 -2.34 -6.03
CA SER A 115 -18.24 -2.08 -7.08
C SER A 115 -17.67 -1.19 -8.18
N GLU A 116 -18.32 -1.15 -9.35
CA GLU A 116 -17.83 -0.42 -10.54
C GLU A 116 -17.73 1.10 -10.33
N ASP A 117 -18.51 1.66 -9.41
CA ASP A 117 -18.42 3.08 -9.03
C ASP A 117 -17.31 3.36 -8.00
N GLY A 118 -16.53 2.34 -7.65
CA GLY A 118 -15.43 2.39 -6.70
C GLY A 118 -15.84 2.26 -5.24
N ARG A 119 -17.13 2.12 -4.91
CA ARG A 119 -17.54 1.90 -3.51
C ARG A 119 -17.09 0.52 -3.05
N MET A 120 -16.61 0.49 -1.81
CA MET A 120 -16.09 -0.72 -1.19
C MET A 120 -16.93 -1.15 0.00
N ARG A 121 -17.14 -2.45 0.12
CA ARG A 121 -17.82 -3.08 1.27
C ARG A 121 -16.99 -4.27 1.74
N ARG A 122 -17.12 -4.67 3.00
CA ARG A 122 -16.50 -5.91 3.48
C ARG A 122 -17.25 -7.12 2.95
N GLY A 123 -16.54 -8.19 2.61
CA GLY A 123 -17.12 -9.53 2.47
C GLY A 123 -17.51 -10.08 3.85
N ASP A 124 -18.69 -9.69 4.32
CA ASP A 124 -19.54 -10.16 5.43
C ASP A 124 -18.94 -10.96 6.63
N ASP A 125 -19.05 -10.38 7.84
CA ASP A 125 -18.94 -11.06 9.14
C ASP A 125 -19.89 -10.48 10.22
N GLY A 126 -20.89 -9.69 9.83
CA GLY A 126 -21.84 -9.07 10.75
C GLY A 126 -21.29 -7.97 11.68
N CYS A 127 -20.01 -7.61 11.60
CA CYS A 127 -19.43 -6.54 12.42
C CYS A 127 -19.47 -5.17 11.72
N GLN A 128 -19.77 -4.10 12.47
CA GLN A 128 -19.72 -2.73 11.97
C GLN A 128 -18.26 -2.31 11.72
N LEU A 129 -17.88 -2.13 10.45
CA LEU A 129 -16.52 -1.78 10.06
C LEU A 129 -16.34 -0.31 9.67
N PRO A 130 -15.07 0.18 9.68
CA PRO A 130 -14.72 1.47 9.09
C PRO A 130 -15.16 1.52 7.63
N TYR A 131 -15.73 2.66 7.22
CA TYR A 131 -16.03 2.90 5.82
C TYR A 131 -14.70 3.00 5.05
N TYR A 132 -14.39 1.99 4.23
CA TYR A 132 -13.16 1.96 3.41
C TYR A 132 -13.10 3.10 2.38
N GLY A 133 -14.19 3.86 2.21
CA GLY A 133 -14.28 4.94 1.23
C GLY A 133 -14.57 4.42 -0.16
N THR A 134 -14.13 5.18 -1.16
CA THR A 134 -14.26 4.84 -2.57
C THR A 134 -12.89 4.83 -3.25
N LEU A 135 -12.74 4.03 -4.30
CA LEU A 135 -11.61 4.13 -5.23
C LEU A 135 -11.90 5.18 -6.29
N ALA A 136 -10.87 5.93 -6.69
CA ALA A 136 -10.97 6.90 -7.78
C ALA A 136 -10.89 6.17 -9.12
N ARG A 137 -11.79 6.51 -10.05
CA ARG A 137 -11.78 5.98 -11.42
C ARG A 137 -10.78 6.73 -12.30
N ILE A 138 -10.23 6.03 -13.30
CA ILE A 138 -9.43 6.63 -14.38
C ILE A 138 -10.33 7.46 -15.31
#